data_AF-A0A7C4SG83-F1
#
_entry.id   AF-A0A7C4SG83-F1
#
_cell.length_a   1.000
_cell.length_b   1.000
_cell.length_c   1.000
_cell.angle_alpha   90.00
_cell.angle_beta   90.00
_cell.angle_gamma   90.00
#
_symmetry.space_group_name_H-M   'P 1'
#
loop_
_entity.id
_entity.type
_entity.pdbx_description
1 polymer ?
#
loop_
_entity_poly.entity_id
_entity_poly.type
_entity_poly.pdbx_seq_one_letter_code
_entity_poly.pdbx_strand_id
1 'polypeptide(L)'
;MISKKLYLSALALSLYFILASGSALAKGPPDKVTIQVPGLPGEVEITDPRLLQTFSFFLFEDIRYRIPPPPNRGQGYVITRYIYRKAQGEWIPWDRLIYYPSRNGSPGIVFLEGLNVWTEYHGYWYLVSPEGDRTMRQIFRGHPAPCFKQNSTSRGLGHRARVSRYPE
;
A
#
# COMPACT_ATOMS: atom_id res chain seq x y z
N MET A 1 16.00 -52.32 -21.74
CA MET A 1 15.82 -52.35 -20.26
C MET A 1 16.50 -51.12 -19.68
N ILE A 2 15.74 -50.09 -19.31
CA ILE A 2 16.30 -48.87 -18.70
C ILE A 2 16.82 -49.24 -17.31
N SER A 3 18.11 -48.99 -17.08
CA SER A 3 18.81 -49.33 -15.85
C SER A 3 18.18 -48.61 -14.66
N LYS A 4 17.90 -49.35 -13.57
CA LYS A 4 17.41 -48.80 -12.28
C LYS A 4 18.28 -47.65 -11.75
N LYS A 5 19.55 -47.58 -12.16
CA LYS A 5 20.49 -46.51 -11.79
C LYS A 5 20.13 -45.14 -12.39
N LEU A 6 19.49 -45.10 -13.57
CA LEU A 6 19.05 -43.85 -14.23
C LEU A 6 17.88 -43.18 -13.50
N TYR A 7 16.98 -43.98 -12.90
CA TYR A 7 15.87 -43.44 -12.12
C TYR A 7 16.32 -42.84 -10.79
N LEU A 8 17.30 -43.47 -10.14
CA LEU A 8 17.85 -42.98 -8.87
C LEU A 8 18.64 -41.68 -9.05
N SER A 9 19.40 -41.54 -10.13
CA SER A 9 20.13 -40.30 -10.42
C SER A 9 19.20 -39.14 -10.79
N ALA A 10 18.14 -39.40 -11.56
CA ALA A 10 17.14 -38.38 -11.89
C ALA A 10 16.36 -37.90 -10.64
N LEU A 11 16.03 -38.80 -9.71
CA LEU A 11 15.36 -38.46 -8.46
C LEU A 11 16.25 -37.64 -7.52
N ALA A 12 17.53 -37.97 -7.42
CA ALA A 12 18.49 -37.22 -6.60
C ALA A 12 18.69 -35.78 -7.15
N LEU A 13 18.73 -35.64 -8.48
CA LEU A 13 18.90 -34.33 -9.12
C LEU A 13 17.65 -33.45 -8.93
N SER A 14 16.44 -34.01 -9.05
CA SER A 14 15.21 -33.25 -8.82
C SER A 14 15.07 -32.81 -7.36
N LEU A 15 15.46 -33.66 -6.40
CA LEU A 15 15.45 -33.33 -4.97
C LEU A 15 16.43 -32.20 -4.63
N TYR A 16 17.60 -32.19 -5.27
CA TYR A 16 18.59 -31.11 -5.12
C TYR A 16 18.07 -29.76 -5.62
N PHE A 17 17.34 -29.73 -6.75
CA PHE A 17 16.73 -28.50 -7.26
C PHE A 17 15.61 -27.96 -6.37
N ILE A 18 14.84 -28.82 -5.70
CA ILE A 18 13.79 -28.39 -4.75
C ILE A 18 14.44 -27.75 -3.51
N LEU A 19 15.53 -28.33 -2.99
CA LEU A 19 16.26 -27.80 -1.83
C LEU A 19 17.02 -26.50 -2.14
N ALA A 20 17.38 -26.28 -3.41
CA ALA A 20 18.03 -25.04 -3.87
C ALA A 20 17.07 -23.88 -4.14
N SER A 21 15.77 -24.04 -3.87
CA SER A 21 14.81 -22.94 -3.89
C SER A 21 15.08 -22.01 -2.71
N GLY A 22 16.02 -21.09 -2.91
CA GLY A 22 16.39 -20.08 -1.92
C GLY A 22 15.16 -19.36 -1.40
N SER A 23 15.13 -19.14 -0.08
CA SER A 23 14.11 -18.30 0.55
C SER A 23 14.13 -16.94 -0.13
N ALA A 24 13.07 -16.60 -0.86
CA ALA A 24 12.80 -15.21 -1.16
C ALA A 24 12.73 -14.50 0.20
N LEU A 25 13.77 -13.73 0.53
CA LEU A 25 13.78 -12.91 1.73
C LEU A 25 12.70 -11.86 1.52
N ALA A 26 11.48 -12.17 1.92
CA ALA A 26 10.49 -11.16 2.23
C ALA A 26 11.20 -10.22 3.21
N LYS A 27 11.40 -8.97 2.80
CA LYS A 27 11.88 -7.93 3.71
C LYS A 27 10.93 -8.00 4.90
N GLY A 28 11.47 -8.37 6.07
CA GLY A 28 10.69 -8.62 7.26
C GLY A 28 9.84 -7.41 7.66
N PRO A 29 9.02 -7.52 8.71
CA PRO A 29 8.27 -6.39 9.19
C PRO A 29 9.20 -5.19 9.48
N PRO A 30 8.74 -3.95 9.24
CA PRO A 30 9.46 -2.78 9.73
C PRO A 30 9.52 -2.81 11.25
N ASP A 31 10.56 -2.22 11.82
CA ASP A 31 10.72 -2.10 13.28
C ASP A 31 9.75 -1.05 13.87
N LYS A 32 9.30 -0.11 13.04
CA LYS A 32 8.33 0.94 13.38
C LYS A 32 7.63 1.44 12.12
N VAL A 33 6.38 1.87 12.26
CA VAL A 33 5.65 2.60 11.22
C VAL A 33 5.14 3.92 11.79
N THR A 34 5.18 4.98 10.99
CA THR A 34 4.42 6.20 11.28
C THR A 34 3.40 6.48 10.18
N ILE A 35 2.25 7.02 10.58
CA ILE A 35 1.15 7.37 9.67
C ILE A 35 0.79 8.84 9.85
N GLN A 36 1.01 9.64 8.82
CA GLN A 36 0.54 11.01 8.77
C GLN A 36 -0.88 11.04 8.20
N VAL A 37 -1.82 11.59 8.98
CA VAL A 37 -3.23 11.70 8.62
C VAL A 37 -3.51 13.08 8.02
N PRO A 38 -4.13 13.16 6.83
CA PRO A 38 -4.55 14.43 6.25
C PRO A 38 -5.38 15.30 7.21
N GLY A 39 -4.92 16.53 7.43
CA GLY A 39 -5.63 17.51 8.26
C GLY A 39 -5.48 17.34 9.77
N LEU A 40 -4.67 16.39 10.25
CA LEU A 40 -4.30 16.29 11.67
C LEU A 40 -2.82 16.68 11.87
N PRO A 41 -2.50 17.43 12.94
CA PRO A 41 -1.12 17.66 13.32
C PRO A 41 -0.51 16.37 13.91
N GLY A 42 0.72 16.07 13.52
CA GLY A 42 1.48 14.93 14.02
C GLY A 42 1.32 13.63 13.23
N GLU A 43 1.85 12.55 13.80
CA GLU A 43 1.88 11.22 13.19
C GLU A 43 1.39 10.18 14.20
N VAL A 44 0.69 9.16 13.72
CA VAL A 44 0.36 7.97 14.52
C VAL A 44 1.54 7.02 14.44
N GLU A 45 2.21 6.79 15.57
CA GLU A 45 3.29 5.81 15.68
C GLU A 45 2.73 4.41 15.98
N ILE A 46 3.27 3.41 15.29
CA ILE A 46 2.93 2.00 15.44
C ILE A 46 4.20 1.22 15.75
N THR A 47 4.19 0.56 16.90
CA THR A 47 5.27 -0.31 17.40
C THR A 47 4.77 -1.70 17.82
N ASP A 48 3.45 -1.96 17.74
CA ASP A 48 2.87 -3.28 18.02
C ASP A 48 3.36 -4.30 16.96
N PRO A 49 4.13 -5.34 17.35
CA PRO A 49 4.67 -6.33 16.42
C PRO A 49 3.60 -7.01 15.55
N ARG A 50 2.37 -7.18 16.07
CA ARG A 50 1.27 -7.81 15.32
C ARG A 50 0.81 -6.93 14.17
N LEU A 51 0.73 -5.62 14.39
CA LEU A 51 0.37 -4.66 13.35
C LEU A 51 1.53 -4.47 12.37
N LEU A 52 2.76 -4.41 12.86
CA LEU A 52 3.97 -4.27 12.04
C LEU A 52 4.11 -5.41 11.03
N GLN A 53 3.70 -6.63 11.39
CA GLN A 53 3.67 -7.75 10.44
C GLN A 53 2.86 -7.45 9.18
N THR A 54 1.68 -6.86 9.32
CA THR A 54 0.84 -6.49 8.16
C THR A 54 1.51 -5.39 7.31
N PHE A 55 2.34 -4.54 7.90
CA PHE A 55 3.08 -3.49 7.18
C PHE A 55 4.35 -3.99 6.47
N SER A 56 4.65 -5.30 6.49
CA SER A 56 5.79 -5.84 5.74
C SER A 56 5.65 -5.56 4.23
N PHE A 57 6.80 -5.45 3.56
CA PHE A 57 6.84 -5.37 2.10
C PHE A 57 6.18 -6.62 1.50
N PHE A 58 5.33 -6.44 0.49
CA PHE A 58 4.49 -7.49 -0.13
C PHE A 58 3.31 -8.04 0.70
N LEU A 59 3.16 -7.66 1.97
CA LEU A 59 1.98 -8.02 2.76
C LEU A 59 0.94 -6.90 2.81
N PHE A 60 1.38 -5.64 2.85
CA PHE A 60 0.47 -4.50 2.84
C PHE A 60 -0.03 -4.19 1.42
N GLU A 61 0.88 -3.94 0.49
CA GLU A 61 0.61 -3.80 -0.94
C GLU A 61 0.56 -5.18 -1.61
N ASP A 62 -0.42 -5.41 -2.48
CA ASP A 62 -0.42 -6.59 -3.34
C ASP A 62 0.25 -6.25 -4.67
N ILE A 63 1.57 -6.46 -4.72
CA ILE A 63 2.41 -6.13 -5.88
C ILE A 63 2.01 -6.87 -7.17
N ARG A 64 1.24 -7.96 -7.06
CA ARG A 64 0.72 -8.71 -8.21
C ARG A 64 -0.38 -7.93 -8.94
N TYR A 65 -1.03 -6.99 -8.26
CA TYR A 65 -2.12 -6.17 -8.80
C TYR A 65 -1.69 -4.71 -8.94
N ARG A 66 -0.76 -4.47 -9.86
CA ARG A 66 -0.42 -3.12 -10.32
C ARG A 66 -1.60 -2.52 -11.09
N ILE A 67 -1.94 -1.28 -10.79
CA ILE A 67 -3.02 -0.55 -11.43
C ILE A 67 -2.49 0.73 -12.11
N PRO A 68 -3.20 1.28 -13.12
CA PRO A 68 -2.86 2.60 -13.65
C PRO A 68 -3.02 3.69 -12.57
N PRO A 69 -2.29 4.82 -12.71
CA PRO A 69 -2.51 6.00 -11.88
C PRO A 69 -3.98 6.41 -11.92
N PRO A 70 -4.63 6.47 -10.77
CA PRO A 70 -6.05 6.71 -10.76
C PRO A 70 -6.41 8.21 -10.79
N PRO A 71 -7.55 8.58 -11.38
CA PRO A 71 -7.96 9.98 -11.47
C PRO A 71 -8.35 10.54 -10.10
N ASN A 72 -8.10 11.84 -9.91
CA ASN A 72 -8.66 12.68 -8.84
C ASN A 72 -8.60 12.05 -7.43
N ARG A 73 -7.39 11.77 -6.97
CA ARG A 73 -7.16 11.34 -5.58
C ARG A 73 -7.15 12.59 -4.69
N GLY A 74 -7.90 12.52 -3.59
CA GLY A 74 -7.80 13.52 -2.52
C GLY A 74 -6.44 13.41 -1.82
N GLN A 75 -6.34 13.88 -0.58
CA GLN A 75 -5.14 13.65 0.22
C GLN A 75 -5.10 12.19 0.69
N GLY A 76 -3.94 11.55 0.53
CA GLY A 76 -3.68 10.20 1.03
C GLY A 76 -2.99 10.21 2.39
N TYR A 77 -3.00 9.06 3.06
CA TYR A 77 -2.28 8.83 4.32
C TYR A 77 -0.84 8.50 3.98
N VAL A 78 0.11 9.28 4.48
CA VAL A 78 1.52 9.00 4.27
C VAL A 78 1.95 8.00 5.31
N ILE A 79 2.44 6.85 4.87
CA ILE A 79 2.94 5.79 5.72
C ILE A 79 4.44 5.71 5.51
N THR A 80 5.21 5.81 6.59
CA THR A 80 6.66 5.69 6.57
C THR A 80 7.07 4.47 7.37
N ARG A 81 7.84 3.58 6.74
CA ARG A 81 8.37 2.36 7.36
C ARG A 81 9.81 2.60 7.80
N TYR A 82 10.14 2.21 9.02
CA TYR A 82 11.46 2.39 9.61
C TYR A 82 12.13 1.06 9.94
N ILE A 83 13.45 1.06 9.85
CA ILE A 83 14.32 0.03 10.41
C ILE A 83 15.18 0.66 11.51
N TYR A 84 15.47 -0.11 12.55
CA TYR A 84 16.36 0.30 13.63
C TYR A 84 17.77 -0.25 13.39
N ARG A 85 18.72 0.64 13.10
CA ARG A 85 20.13 0.24 12.96
C ARG A 85 20.82 0.27 14.31
N LYS A 86 20.84 -0.89 14.99
CA LYS A 86 21.46 -1.06 16.31
C LYS A 86 22.90 -0.51 16.40
N ALA A 87 23.71 -0.71 15.35
CA ALA A 87 25.08 -0.22 15.31
C ALA A 87 25.21 1.32 15.35
N GLN A 88 24.17 2.03 14.91
CA GLN A 88 24.12 3.49 14.84
C GLN A 88 23.19 4.08 15.91
N GLY A 89 22.36 3.26 16.57
CA GLY A 89 21.37 3.74 17.53
C GLY A 89 20.24 4.55 16.88
N GLU A 90 20.01 4.38 15.58
CA GLU A 90 19.17 5.28 14.79
C GLU A 90 18.00 4.56 14.11
N TRP A 91 16.87 5.26 14.04
CA TRP A 91 15.70 4.89 13.23
C TRP A 91 15.86 5.46 11.83
N ILE A 92 15.91 4.59 10.83
CA ILE A 92 16.11 4.99 9.44
C ILE A 92 14.82 4.75 8.67
N PRO A 93 14.21 5.79 8.08
CA PRO A 93 13.09 5.60 7.18
C PRO A 93 13.63 4.93 5.91
N TRP A 94 13.10 3.74 5.60
CA TRP A 94 13.60 2.93 4.48
C TRP A 94 12.61 2.88 3.31
N ASP A 95 11.32 3.05 3.58
CA ASP A 95 10.26 3.07 2.57
C ASP A 95 9.15 4.06 2.95
N ARG A 96 8.52 4.64 1.93
CA ARG A 96 7.41 5.58 2.06
C ARG A 96 6.35 5.28 1.02
N LEU A 97 5.11 5.26 1.45
CA LEU A 97 3.96 4.91 0.65
C LEU A 97 2.76 5.79 0.98
N ILE A 98 1.93 6.05 -0.03
CA ILE A 98 0.74 6.89 0.12
C ILE A 98 -0.50 6.01 -0.03
N TYR A 99 -1.19 5.78 1.08
CA TYR A 99 -2.40 4.98 1.14
C TYR A 99 -3.65 5.82 0.90
N TYR A 100 -4.57 5.29 0.10
CA TYR A 100 -5.89 5.87 -0.12
C TYR A 100 -6.95 4.83 0.26
N PRO A 101 -7.82 5.14 1.23
CA PRO A 101 -8.79 4.18 1.71
C PRO A 101 -9.82 3.81 0.64
N SER A 102 -10.36 2.61 0.81
CA SER A 102 -11.56 2.13 0.12
C SER A 102 -12.65 3.21 0.04
N ARG A 103 -13.28 3.32 -1.14
CA ARG A 103 -14.57 3.98 -1.30
C ARG A 103 -15.58 2.94 -1.75
N ASN A 104 -16.77 2.94 -1.16
CA ASN A 104 -17.91 2.11 -1.58
C ASN A 104 -17.60 0.60 -1.67
N GLY A 105 -16.77 0.07 -0.77
CA GLY A 105 -16.48 -1.37 -0.68
C GLY A 105 -15.38 -1.88 -1.63
N SER A 106 -14.78 -1.05 -2.48
CA SER A 106 -13.59 -1.44 -3.26
C SER A 106 -12.35 -1.57 -2.37
N PRO A 107 -11.31 -2.34 -2.74
CA PRO A 107 -10.05 -2.32 -2.00
C PRO A 107 -9.46 -0.91 -1.92
N GLY A 108 -8.79 -0.59 -0.82
CA GLY A 108 -7.88 0.55 -0.77
C GLY A 108 -6.77 0.42 -1.82
N ILE A 109 -6.12 1.53 -2.11
CA ILE A 109 -4.98 1.54 -3.03
C ILE A 109 -3.79 2.23 -2.37
N VAL A 110 -2.62 1.97 -2.92
CA VAL A 110 -1.37 2.51 -2.41
C VAL A 110 -0.46 2.92 -3.57
N PHE A 111 0.19 4.06 -3.43
CA PHE A 111 1.30 4.48 -4.27
C PHE A 111 2.61 4.19 -3.52
N LEU A 112 3.50 3.39 -4.13
CA LEU A 112 4.84 3.17 -3.61
C LEU A 112 5.73 4.33 -4.06
N GLU A 113 5.88 5.34 -3.20
CA GLU A 113 6.73 6.50 -3.48
C GLU A 113 8.21 6.12 -3.40
N GLY A 114 8.57 5.34 -2.38
CA GLY A 114 9.95 5.01 -2.07
C GLY A 114 10.68 6.16 -1.37
N LEU A 115 11.86 5.85 -0.84
CA LEU A 115 12.77 6.82 -0.24
C LEU A 115 14.19 6.63 -0.78
N ASN A 116 15.05 6.00 0.02
CA ASN A 116 16.49 5.98 -0.19
C ASN A 116 16.99 4.73 -0.95
N VAL A 117 16.22 3.65 -0.92
CA VAL A 117 16.58 2.39 -1.60
C VAL A 117 15.63 2.19 -2.75
N TRP A 118 16.10 2.30 -3.98
CA TRP A 118 15.26 2.04 -5.15
C TRP A 118 14.86 0.57 -5.24
N THR A 119 13.62 0.32 -5.63
CA THR A 119 13.12 -0.99 -6.05
C THR A 119 12.34 -0.84 -7.36
N GLU A 120 12.21 -1.92 -8.11
CA GLU A 120 11.42 -1.98 -9.35
C GLU A 120 9.92 -1.71 -9.13
N TYR A 121 9.45 -1.67 -7.88
CA TYR A 121 8.06 -1.41 -7.51
C TYR A 121 7.78 0.08 -7.27
N HIS A 122 8.80 0.93 -7.17
CA HIS A 122 8.62 2.35 -6.90
C HIS A 122 8.02 3.11 -8.08
N GLY A 123 7.26 4.16 -7.79
CA GLY A 123 6.58 4.98 -8.78
C GLY A 123 5.31 4.33 -9.35
N TYR A 124 4.85 3.23 -8.75
CA TYR A 124 3.67 2.50 -9.21
C TYR A 124 2.56 2.43 -8.17
N TRP A 125 1.36 2.15 -8.68
CA TRP A 125 0.14 2.05 -7.91
C TRP A 125 -0.26 0.58 -7.79
N TYR A 126 -0.73 0.19 -6.61
CA TYR A 126 -1.15 -1.16 -6.30
C TYR A 126 -2.47 -1.16 -5.54
N LEU A 127 -3.18 -2.29 -5.62
CA LEU A 127 -4.22 -2.57 -4.63
C LEU A 127 -3.58 -2.89 -3.29
N VAL A 128 -4.23 -2.46 -2.22
CA VAL A 128 -3.87 -2.83 -0.86
C VAL A 128 -4.44 -4.22 -0.59
N SER A 129 -3.68 -5.07 0.10
CA SER A 129 -4.12 -6.40 0.46
C SER A 129 -5.36 -6.33 1.38
N PRO A 130 -6.23 -7.36 1.39
CA PRO A 130 -7.36 -7.40 2.30
C PRO A 130 -6.97 -7.28 3.77
N GLU A 131 -5.78 -7.72 4.15
CA GLU A 131 -5.24 -7.58 5.50
C GLU A 131 -4.79 -6.15 5.79
N GLY A 132 -3.98 -5.55 4.91
CA GLY A 132 -3.55 -4.15 5.03
C GLY A 132 -4.73 -3.20 5.15
N ASP A 133 -5.77 -3.42 4.35
CA ASP A 133 -6.97 -2.58 4.34
C ASP A 133 -7.80 -2.75 5.62
N ARG A 134 -7.85 -3.96 6.21
CA ARG A 134 -8.46 -4.20 7.53
C ARG A 134 -7.66 -3.52 8.65
N THR A 135 -6.34 -3.62 8.61
CA THR A 135 -5.44 -2.99 9.59
C THR A 135 -5.59 -1.47 9.58
N MET A 136 -5.60 -0.83 8.40
CA MET A 136 -5.84 0.61 8.29
C MET A 136 -7.21 1.00 8.88
N ARG A 137 -8.27 0.25 8.55
CA ARG A 137 -9.61 0.48 9.14
C ARG A 137 -9.63 0.32 10.66
N GLN A 138 -8.85 -0.60 11.23
CA GLN A 138 -8.74 -0.78 12.68
C GLN A 138 -8.03 0.42 13.32
N ILE A 139 -6.91 0.88 12.75
CA ILE A 139 -6.15 2.04 13.24
C ILE A 139 -7.05 3.29 13.25
N PHE A 140 -7.84 3.50 12.18
CA PHE A 140 -8.75 4.65 12.08
C PHE A 140 -9.97 4.58 13.00
N ARG A 141 -10.41 3.39 13.44
CA ARG A 141 -11.48 3.33 14.45
C ARG A 141 -11.00 3.85 15.81
N GLY A 142 -9.71 3.73 16.11
CA GLY A 142 -9.10 4.37 17.27
C GLY A 142 -8.78 5.86 17.07
N HIS A 143 -8.67 6.30 15.82
CA HIS A 143 -8.26 7.66 15.42
C HIS A 143 -9.03 8.11 14.16
N PRO A 144 -10.32 8.49 14.30
CA PRO A 144 -11.15 8.80 13.13
C PRO A 144 -10.56 9.99 12.36
N ALA A 145 -10.43 9.82 11.04
CA ALA A 145 -10.07 10.93 10.17
C ALA A 145 -11.10 12.06 10.28
N PRO A 146 -10.70 13.34 10.07
CA PRO A 146 -11.66 14.43 9.99
C PRO A 146 -12.71 14.11 8.92
N CYS A 147 -13.99 14.12 9.31
CA CYS A 147 -15.10 13.97 8.37
C CYS A 147 -15.02 15.09 7.34
N PHE A 148 -14.66 14.75 6.10
CA PHE A 148 -14.75 15.66 4.98
C PHE A 148 -16.23 15.92 4.69
N LYS A 149 -16.76 17.06 5.14
CA LYS A 149 -17.97 17.62 4.55
C LYS A 149 -17.63 17.93 3.09
N GLN A 150 -18.04 17.05 2.18
CA GLN A 150 -18.20 17.46 0.79
C GLN A 150 -19.19 18.63 0.81
N ASN A 151 -18.73 19.83 0.46
CA ASN A 151 -19.61 20.97 0.26
C ASN A 151 -20.52 20.63 -0.92
N SER A 152 -21.69 20.07 -0.63
CA SER A 152 -22.82 19.99 -1.54
C SER A 152 -23.44 21.38 -1.72
N THR A 153 -22.66 22.30 -2.29
CA THR A 153 -23.18 23.54 -2.85
C THR A 153 -23.54 23.29 -4.31
N SER A 154 -24.49 22.37 -4.53
CA SER A 154 -25.26 22.28 -5.78
C SER A 154 -26.71 22.60 -5.45
N ARG A 155 -26.96 23.86 -5.09
CA ARG A 155 -28.32 24.39 -5.02
C ARG A 155 -28.34 25.79 -5.63
N GLY A 156 -28.93 25.88 -6.82
CA GLY A 156 -29.52 27.10 -7.37
C GLY A 156 -28.70 27.81 -8.43
N LEU A 157 -29.02 27.59 -9.70
CA LEU A 157 -29.41 28.63 -10.67
C LEU A 157 -29.44 28.02 -12.08
N GLY A 158 -30.66 27.86 -12.62
CA GLY A 158 -30.84 27.36 -13.98
C GLY A 158 -32.28 27.44 -14.50
N HIS A 159 -33.11 28.36 -13.97
CA HIS A 159 -34.36 28.74 -14.62
C HIS A 159 -34.33 30.23 -14.91
N ARG A 160 -34.04 30.58 -16.17
CA ARG A 160 -34.77 31.61 -16.90
C ARG A 160 -34.51 31.45 -18.39
N ALA A 161 -35.53 30.95 -19.08
CA ALA A 161 -35.70 31.14 -20.50
C ALA A 161 -35.73 32.65 -20.81
N ARG A 162 -34.98 33.07 -21.82
CA ARG A 162 -35.30 34.28 -22.58
C ARG A 162 -34.98 34.03 -24.05
N VAL A 163 -36.04 33.81 -24.80
CA VAL A 163 -36.10 33.87 -26.26
C VAL A 163 -35.67 35.29 -26.67
N SER A 164 -34.64 35.41 -27.50
CA SER A 164 -34.34 36.64 -28.23
C SER A 164 -34.45 36.34 -29.71
N ARG A 165 -35.39 37.03 -30.35
CA ARG A 165 -35.64 37.02 -31.80
C ARG A 165 -34.46 37.70 -32.50
N TYR A 166 -34.07 37.17 -33.64
CA TYR A 166 -33.33 37.91 -34.67
C TYR A 166 -34.34 38.68 -35.53
N PRO A 167 -34.11 39.95 -35.87
CA PRO A 167 -34.53 40.52 -37.14
C PRO A 167 -33.40 40.46 -38.17
N GLU A 168 -33.83 40.61 -39.42
CA GLU A 168 -33.19 40.34 -40.71
C GLU A 168 -31.84 41.03 -40.98
#